data_AF-A0A538CSS6-F1
#
_entry.id   AF-A0A538CSS6-F1
#
_cell.length_a   1.000
_cell.length_b   1.000
_cell.length_c   1.000
_cell.angle_alpha   90.00
_cell.angle_beta   90.00
_cell.angle_gamma   90.00
#
_symmetry.space_group_name_H-M   'P 1'
#
loop_
_entity.id
_entity.type
_entity.pdbx_description
1 polymer ?
#
loop_
_entity_poly.entity_id
_entity_poly.type
_entity_poly.pdbx_seq_one_letter_code
_entity_poly.pdbx_strand_id
1 'polypeptide(L)'
;MSTVALPNEPSIEQLRRQAKELRDAVRAGEDRALSLVSEHHPSGVPDQPARAKFSLASAQLVVARRYGFASWPRLKHHLDVVAQFTRTPGRIQVGANAVDEFLRLGCLTYADDRPERWTDARQLLLEQPEITEHSIHAAAAANHTERVERLLRADPTLARVDGGPFA
;
A
#
# COMPACT_ATOMS: atom_id res chain seq x y z
N MET A 1 24.20 -13.14 8.40
CA MET A 1 23.38 -12.39 7.45
C MET A 1 22.73 -11.24 8.20
N SER A 2 23.25 -10.04 8.05
CA SER A 2 22.68 -8.82 8.62
C SER A 2 21.49 -8.38 7.77
N THR A 3 20.31 -8.20 8.36
CA THR A 3 19.13 -7.71 7.64
C THR A 3 18.85 -6.26 8.01
N VAL A 4 18.42 -5.46 7.04
CA VAL A 4 17.94 -4.09 7.27
C VAL A 4 16.42 -4.08 7.18
N ALA A 5 15.77 -3.26 8.01
CA ALA A 5 14.32 -3.06 7.93
C ALA A 5 13.93 -2.43 6.58
N LEU A 6 12.73 -2.75 6.09
CA LEU A 6 12.15 -2.02 4.98
C LEU A 6 11.93 -0.54 5.37
N PRO A 7 12.03 0.40 4.42
CA PRO A 7 11.61 1.79 4.63
C PRO A 7 10.13 1.85 5.06
N ASN A 8 9.73 2.92 5.75
CA ASN A 8 8.33 3.12 6.19
C ASN A 8 7.32 3.12 5.04
N GLU A 9 7.70 3.65 3.88
CA GLU A 9 6.90 3.61 2.64
C GLU A 9 7.66 2.83 1.55
N PRO A 10 7.67 1.49 1.61
CA PRO A 10 8.45 0.69 0.69
C PRO A 10 7.79 0.66 -0.70
N SER A 11 8.54 1.09 -1.72
CA SER A 11 8.08 1.09 -3.12
C SER A 11 8.76 -0.01 -3.93
N ILE A 12 7.97 -0.88 -4.57
CA ILE A 12 8.51 -1.94 -5.43
C ILE A 12 9.35 -1.39 -6.59
N GLU A 13 9.02 -0.22 -7.11
CA GLU A 13 9.78 0.44 -8.19
C GLU A 13 11.16 0.88 -7.71
N GLN A 14 11.26 1.43 -6.49
CA GLN A 14 12.55 1.77 -5.89
C GLN A 14 13.40 0.51 -5.66
N LEU A 15 12.79 -0.59 -5.20
CA LEU A 15 13.51 -1.85 -4.99
C LEU A 15 13.96 -2.49 -6.32
N ARG A 16 13.17 -2.36 -7.40
CA ARG A 16 13.58 -2.76 -8.75
C ARG A 16 14.77 -1.94 -9.23
N ARG A 17 14.79 -0.64 -8.94
CA ARG A 17 15.91 0.24 -9.26
C ARG A 17 17.17 -0.17 -8.48
N GLN A 18 17.06 -0.42 -7.18
CA GLN A 18 18.17 -0.93 -6.36
C GLN A 18 18.73 -2.25 -6.92
N ALA A 19 17.88 -3.16 -7.38
CA ALA A 19 18.34 -4.42 -7.98
C ALA A 19 19.08 -4.21 -9.33
N LYS A 20 18.67 -3.22 -10.14
CA LYS A 20 19.37 -2.88 -11.39
C LYS A 20 20.73 -2.25 -11.09
N GLU A 21 20.78 -1.29 -10.17
CA GLU A 21 22.00 -0.62 -9.72
C GLU A 21 23.00 -1.64 -9.15
N LEU A 22 22.53 -2.57 -8.32
CA LEU A 22 23.36 -3.66 -7.79
C LEU A 22 23.92 -4.55 -8.91
N ARG A 23 23.10 -4.95 -9.89
CA ARG A 23 23.55 -5.78 -11.01
C ARG A 23 24.69 -5.10 -11.78
N ASP A 24 24.52 -3.82 -12.07
CA ASP A 24 25.47 -3.06 -12.87
C ASP A 24 26.78 -2.84 -12.10
N ALA A 25 26.70 -2.56 -10.79
CA ALA A 25 27.86 -2.47 -9.90
C ALA A 25 28.62 -3.80 -9.75
N VAL A 26 27.93 -4.95 -9.68
CA VAL A 26 28.57 -6.28 -9.67
C VAL A 26 29.31 -6.55 -10.98
N ARG A 27 28.71 -6.17 -12.13
CA ARG A 27 29.35 -6.30 -13.44
C ARG A 27 30.58 -5.41 -13.59
N ALA A 28 30.54 -4.21 -13.00
CA ALA A 28 31.68 -3.31 -12.92
C ALA A 28 32.75 -3.76 -11.91
N GLY A 29 32.44 -4.75 -11.07
CA GLY A 29 33.38 -5.29 -10.07
C GLY A 29 33.54 -4.41 -8.83
N GLU A 30 32.55 -3.58 -8.50
CA GLU A 30 32.61 -2.69 -7.33
C GLU A 30 32.62 -3.47 -6.01
N ASP A 31 33.60 -3.21 -5.15
CA ASP A 31 33.83 -3.95 -3.89
C ASP A 31 32.62 -3.95 -2.96
N ARG A 32 31.89 -2.83 -2.88
CA ARG A 32 30.66 -2.72 -2.06
C ARG A 32 29.57 -3.66 -2.56
N ALA A 33 29.39 -3.75 -3.88
CA ALA A 33 28.40 -4.62 -4.49
C ALA A 33 28.78 -6.10 -4.32
N LEU A 34 30.07 -6.44 -4.48
CA LEU A 34 30.57 -7.79 -4.25
C LEU A 34 30.41 -8.22 -2.78
N SER A 35 30.63 -7.31 -1.83
CA SER A 35 30.38 -7.56 -0.40
C SER A 35 28.91 -7.88 -0.12
N LEU A 36 27.97 -7.14 -0.71
CA LEU A 36 26.53 -7.43 -0.59
C LEU A 36 26.16 -8.80 -1.17
N VAL A 37 26.75 -9.17 -2.30
CA VAL A 37 26.54 -10.49 -2.91
C VAL A 37 27.13 -11.59 -2.03
N SER A 38 28.33 -11.40 -1.46
CA SER A 38 28.95 -12.34 -0.52
C SER A 38 28.05 -12.64 0.67
N GLU A 39 27.44 -11.59 1.22
CA GLU A 39 26.62 -11.70 2.41
C GLU A 39 25.25 -12.36 2.16
N HIS A 40 24.63 -12.09 1.02
CA HIS A 40 23.22 -12.44 0.79
C HIS A 40 22.97 -13.47 -0.31
N HIS A 41 23.88 -13.64 -1.27
CA HIS A 41 23.70 -14.58 -2.36
C HIS A 41 24.14 -15.99 -1.93
N PRO A 42 23.32 -17.05 -2.15
CA PRO A 42 23.61 -18.38 -1.63
C PRO A 42 24.89 -19.00 -2.25
N SER A 43 25.21 -18.61 -3.49
CA SER A 43 26.42 -19.08 -4.18
C SER A 43 27.64 -18.20 -3.94
N GLY A 44 27.55 -17.20 -3.07
CA GLY A 44 28.64 -16.25 -2.80
C GLY A 44 28.97 -15.34 -3.99
N VAL A 45 30.17 -14.75 -3.96
CA VAL A 45 30.65 -13.79 -4.96
C VAL A 45 31.01 -14.50 -6.28
N PRO A 46 30.46 -14.08 -7.43
CA PRO A 46 30.83 -14.65 -8.71
C PRO A 46 32.29 -14.32 -9.08
N ASP A 47 32.93 -15.24 -9.79
CA ASP A 47 34.23 -15.02 -10.43
C ASP A 47 34.11 -14.02 -11.59
N GLN A 48 35.24 -13.54 -12.10
CA GLN A 48 35.29 -12.50 -13.13
C GLN A 48 34.42 -12.79 -14.38
N PRO A 49 34.45 -13.99 -14.99
CA PRO A 49 33.58 -14.29 -16.13
C PRO A 49 32.10 -14.38 -15.74
N ALA A 50 31.75 -14.86 -14.54
CA ALA A 50 30.36 -14.88 -14.09
C ALA A 50 29.84 -13.49 -13.66
N ARG A 51 30.70 -12.57 -13.21
CA ARG A 51 30.32 -11.17 -12.91
C ARG A 51 29.70 -10.48 -14.12
N ALA A 52 30.32 -10.61 -15.29
CA ALA A 52 29.78 -10.04 -16.54
C ALA A 52 28.38 -10.59 -16.89
N LYS A 53 28.09 -11.82 -16.48
CA LYS A 53 26.80 -12.50 -16.70
C LYS A 53 25.84 -12.40 -15.51
N PHE A 54 26.18 -11.63 -14.48
CA PHE A 54 25.35 -11.51 -13.29
C PHE A 54 23.94 -11.03 -13.67
N SER A 55 22.93 -11.81 -13.27
CA SER A 55 21.57 -11.65 -13.74
C SER A 55 20.77 -10.66 -12.88
N LEU A 56 19.71 -10.09 -13.44
CA LEU A 56 18.77 -9.28 -12.66
C LEU A 56 18.08 -10.11 -11.56
N ALA A 57 17.80 -11.39 -11.83
CA ALA A 57 17.18 -12.29 -10.84
C ALA A 57 18.10 -12.52 -9.63
N SER A 58 19.41 -12.68 -9.86
CA SER A 58 20.41 -12.80 -8.79
C SER A 58 20.49 -11.52 -7.96
N ALA A 59 20.46 -10.35 -8.60
CA ALA A 59 20.43 -9.06 -7.89
C ALA A 59 19.14 -8.87 -7.08
N GLN A 60 17.98 -9.23 -7.63
CA GLN A 60 16.69 -9.21 -6.92
C GLN A 60 16.68 -10.14 -5.71
N LEU A 61 17.32 -11.31 -5.80
CA LEU A 61 17.47 -12.24 -4.68
C LEU A 61 18.32 -11.63 -3.55
N VAL A 62 19.44 -10.99 -3.89
CA VAL A 62 20.29 -10.30 -2.90
C VAL A 62 19.52 -9.18 -2.21
N VAL A 63 18.80 -8.34 -2.96
CA VAL A 63 17.95 -7.28 -2.40
C VAL A 63 16.88 -7.87 -1.48
N ALA A 64 16.17 -8.91 -1.90
CA ALA A 64 15.15 -9.56 -1.07
C ALA A 64 15.73 -10.05 0.26
N ARG A 65 16.88 -10.74 0.21
CA ARG A 65 17.54 -11.29 1.40
C ARG A 65 18.14 -10.22 2.31
N ARG A 66 18.60 -9.10 1.76
CA ARG A 66 19.03 -7.92 2.53
C ARG A 66 17.91 -7.38 3.41
N TYR A 67 16.67 -7.43 2.92
CA TYR A 67 15.47 -7.05 3.69
C TYR A 67 14.82 -8.24 4.44
N GLY A 68 15.51 -9.39 4.56
CA GLY A 68 15.02 -10.55 5.32
C GLY A 68 14.07 -11.49 4.57
N PHE A 69 13.86 -11.30 3.27
CA PHE A 69 12.99 -12.16 2.47
C PHE A 69 13.77 -13.25 1.74
N ALA A 70 13.28 -14.49 1.81
CA ALA A 70 13.95 -15.63 1.18
C ALA A 70 13.98 -15.56 -0.36
N SER A 71 13.09 -14.79 -0.99
CA SER A 71 13.00 -14.64 -2.44
C SER A 71 12.30 -13.32 -2.83
N TRP A 72 12.53 -12.88 -4.07
CA TRP A 72 11.90 -11.69 -4.62
C TRP A 72 10.35 -11.77 -4.68
N PRO A 73 9.73 -12.90 -5.09
CA PRO A 73 8.27 -13.04 -5.02
C PRO A 73 7.71 -12.89 -3.60
N ARG A 74 8.42 -13.37 -2.57
CA ARG A 74 7.99 -13.21 -1.15
C ARG A 74 8.03 -11.76 -0.70
N LEU A 75 9.08 -11.03 -1.09
CA LEU A 75 9.16 -9.58 -0.85
C LEU A 75 7.98 -8.85 -1.52
N LYS A 76 7.73 -9.11 -2.81
CA LYS A 76 6.58 -8.51 -3.52
C LYS A 76 5.26 -8.80 -2.83
N HIS A 77 4.99 -10.06 -2.51
CA HIS A 77 3.76 -10.45 -1.85
C HIS A 77 3.58 -9.75 -0.50
N HIS A 78 4.65 -9.60 0.28
CA HIS A 78 4.60 -8.83 1.52
C HIS A 78 4.24 -7.37 1.26
N LEU A 79 4.83 -6.73 0.24
CA LEU A 79 4.49 -5.35 -0.13
C LEU A 79 3.04 -5.22 -0.61
N ASP A 80 2.55 -6.19 -1.38
CA ASP A 80 1.15 -6.21 -1.86
C ASP A 80 0.17 -6.31 -0.68
N VAL A 81 0.46 -7.19 0.29
CA VAL A 81 -0.34 -7.34 1.52
C VAL A 81 -0.27 -6.06 2.36
N VAL A 82 0.92 -5.50 2.58
CA VAL A 82 1.07 -4.24 3.33
C VAL A 82 0.29 -3.13 2.64
N ALA A 83 0.42 -2.98 1.32
CA ALA A 83 -0.31 -1.97 0.55
C ALA A 83 -1.83 -2.13 0.68
N GLN A 84 -2.35 -3.36 0.64
CA GLN A 84 -3.78 -3.64 0.78
C GLN A 84 -4.35 -3.20 2.14
N PHE A 85 -3.58 -3.37 3.22
CA PHE A 85 -4.05 -3.08 4.58
C PHE A 85 -3.53 -1.76 5.14
N THR A 86 -2.68 -1.05 4.40
CA THR A 86 -2.22 0.29 4.79
C THR A 86 -3.33 1.29 4.50
N ARG A 87 -3.57 2.18 5.46
CA ARG A 87 -4.45 3.33 5.33
C ARG A 87 -3.62 4.55 5.67
N THR A 88 -3.62 5.58 4.82
CA THR A 88 -2.79 6.78 5.01
C THR A 88 -3.68 7.99 5.27
N PRO A 89 -3.93 8.36 6.54
CA PRO A 89 -4.87 9.42 6.87
C PRO A 89 -4.53 10.79 6.28
N GLY A 90 -3.26 11.06 6.01
CA GLY A 90 -2.79 12.31 5.39
C GLY A 90 -2.96 12.37 3.86
N ARG A 91 -3.48 11.32 3.21
CA ARG A 91 -3.66 11.25 1.75
C ARG A 91 -5.13 11.08 1.33
N ILE A 92 -6.07 11.59 2.12
CA ILE A 92 -7.47 11.60 1.69
C ILE A 92 -7.61 12.58 0.52
N GLN A 93 -8.00 12.07 -0.65
CA GLN A 93 -8.24 12.89 -1.82
C GLN A 93 -9.61 13.56 -1.74
N VAL A 94 -9.84 14.60 -2.55
CA VAL A 94 -11.18 15.19 -2.74
C VAL A 94 -12.12 14.08 -3.23
N GLY A 95 -13.35 14.03 -2.69
CA GLY A 95 -14.30 12.99 -3.07
C GLY A 95 -14.62 13.04 -4.56
N ALA A 96 -14.61 11.88 -5.23
CA ALA A 96 -14.91 11.80 -6.66
C ALA A 96 -16.40 12.01 -6.97
N ASN A 97 -17.26 11.81 -5.97
CA ASN A 97 -18.70 12.02 -6.02
C ASN A 97 -19.23 12.43 -4.63
N ALA A 98 -20.53 12.69 -4.51
CA ALA A 98 -21.16 13.12 -3.27
C ALA A 98 -21.06 12.11 -2.12
N VAL A 99 -21.05 10.80 -2.40
CA VAL A 99 -20.85 9.74 -1.38
C VAL A 99 -19.43 9.83 -0.84
N ASP A 100 -18.44 9.90 -1.72
CA ASP A 100 -17.02 9.99 -1.32
C ASP A 100 -16.74 11.28 -0.56
N GLU A 101 -17.34 12.39 -0.99
CA GLU A 101 -17.18 13.69 -0.32
C GLU A 101 -17.86 13.71 1.05
N PHE A 102 -19.06 13.14 1.17
CA PHE A 102 -19.74 12.95 2.45
C PHE A 102 -18.90 12.11 3.41
N LEU A 103 -18.36 10.97 2.95
CA LEU A 103 -17.52 10.09 3.75
C LEU A 103 -16.21 10.77 4.14
N ARG A 104 -15.61 11.54 3.23
CA ARG A 104 -14.41 12.35 3.50
C ARG A 104 -14.64 13.37 4.61
N LEU A 105 -15.76 14.07 4.56
CA LEU A 105 -16.09 15.15 5.50
C LEU A 105 -16.62 14.62 6.85
N GLY A 106 -17.44 13.58 6.82
CA GLY A 106 -18.17 13.06 7.98
C GLY A 106 -17.44 11.99 8.80
N CYS A 107 -16.38 11.39 8.28
CA CYS A 107 -15.57 10.42 9.04
C CYS A 107 -14.34 11.08 9.68
N LEU A 108 -14.03 10.65 10.91
CA LEU A 108 -12.89 11.11 11.72
C LEU A 108 -11.56 11.02 10.96
N THR A 109 -10.77 12.10 10.98
CA THR A 109 -9.40 12.13 10.47
C THR A 109 -8.41 12.59 11.54
N TYR A 110 -7.44 11.77 11.92
CA TYR A 110 -6.50 12.15 13.00
C TYR A 110 -5.53 13.29 12.64
N ALA A 111 -5.56 13.79 11.39
CA ALA A 111 -4.67 14.85 10.91
C ALA A 111 -5.34 16.23 10.84
N ASP A 112 -6.64 16.32 10.51
CA ASP A 112 -7.36 17.59 10.30
C ASP A 112 -8.89 17.42 10.48
N ASP A 113 -9.34 17.04 11.67
CA ASP A 113 -10.76 16.85 12.01
C ASP A 113 -11.37 18.11 12.66
N ARG A 114 -11.65 19.11 11.83
CA ARG A 114 -12.21 20.38 12.28
C ARG A 114 -13.75 20.40 12.23
N PRO A 115 -14.44 21.13 13.13
CA PRO A 115 -15.90 21.16 13.19
C PRO A 115 -16.61 21.58 11.88
N GLU A 116 -15.94 22.38 11.05
CA GLU A 116 -16.49 22.82 9.75
C GLU A 116 -16.73 21.61 8.83
N ARG A 117 -15.88 20.59 8.89
CA ARG A 117 -16.03 19.38 8.05
C ARG A 117 -17.32 18.65 8.35
N TRP A 118 -17.64 18.45 9.63
CA TRP A 118 -18.87 17.77 10.03
C TRP A 118 -20.11 18.62 9.69
N THR A 119 -19.95 19.94 9.71
CA THR A 119 -21.00 20.88 9.28
C THR A 119 -21.25 20.75 7.78
N ASP A 120 -20.20 20.73 6.97
CA ASP A 120 -20.28 20.54 5.52
C ASP A 120 -20.86 19.15 5.16
N ALA A 121 -20.43 18.09 5.85
CA ALA A 121 -20.98 16.75 5.67
C ALA A 121 -22.50 16.71 5.94
N ARG A 122 -22.94 17.36 7.02
CA ARG A 122 -24.35 17.46 7.37
C ARG A 122 -25.12 18.24 6.31
N GLN A 123 -24.57 19.34 5.82
CA GLN A 123 -25.19 20.14 4.77
C GLN A 123 -25.35 19.33 3.48
N LEU A 124 -24.30 18.61 3.08
CA LEU A 124 -24.34 17.73 1.91
C LEU A 124 -25.42 16.65 2.02
N LEU A 125 -25.58 16.03 3.20
CA LEU A 125 -26.61 15.03 3.43
C LEU A 125 -28.03 15.63 3.42
N LEU A 126 -28.21 16.88 3.86
CA LEU A 126 -29.50 17.58 3.78
C LEU A 126 -29.87 17.93 2.34
N GLU A 127 -28.90 18.30 1.52
CA GLU A 127 -29.10 18.62 0.11
C GLU A 127 -29.32 17.38 -0.75
N GLN A 128 -28.66 16.27 -0.41
CA GLN A 128 -28.67 15.01 -1.16
C GLN A 128 -28.91 13.80 -0.25
N PRO A 129 -30.15 13.63 0.29
CA PRO A 129 -30.46 12.53 1.19
C PRO A 129 -30.31 11.13 0.54
N GLU A 130 -30.35 11.06 -0.79
CA GLU A 130 -30.19 9.85 -1.59
C GLU A 130 -28.81 9.20 -1.49
N ILE A 131 -27.76 9.93 -1.06
CA ILE A 131 -26.39 9.38 -0.94
C ILE A 131 -26.33 8.19 0.02
N THR A 132 -27.23 8.12 0.99
CA THR A 132 -27.32 7.01 1.95
C THR A 132 -28.30 5.91 1.51
N GLU A 133 -28.95 6.02 0.34
CA GLU A 133 -29.87 5.00 -0.16
C GLU A 133 -29.16 3.87 -0.90
N HIS A 134 -28.02 4.18 -1.52
CA HIS A 134 -27.29 3.24 -2.38
C HIS A 134 -25.85 2.98 -1.92
N SER A 135 -25.39 3.62 -0.84
CA SER A 135 -24.08 3.38 -0.25
C SER A 135 -24.22 2.89 1.20
N ILE A 136 -23.80 1.64 1.43
CA ILE A 136 -23.75 1.04 2.77
C ILE A 136 -22.83 1.83 3.70
N HIS A 137 -21.73 2.37 3.17
CA HIS A 137 -20.77 3.17 3.92
C HIS A 137 -21.37 4.52 4.31
N ALA A 138 -22.05 5.23 3.40
CA ALA A 138 -22.69 6.50 3.72
C ALA A 138 -23.83 6.31 4.71
N ALA A 139 -24.65 5.27 4.55
CA ALA A 139 -25.71 4.94 5.49
C ALA A 139 -25.16 4.65 6.90
N ALA A 140 -24.06 3.91 7.00
CA ALA A 140 -23.40 3.63 8.27
C ALA A 140 -22.81 4.91 8.89
N ALA A 141 -22.11 5.74 8.12
CA ALA A 141 -21.54 7.00 8.60
C ALA A 141 -22.61 8.00 9.06
N ALA A 142 -23.78 8.01 8.41
CA ALA A 142 -24.93 8.83 8.80
C ALA A 142 -25.77 8.23 9.96
N ASN A 143 -25.39 7.06 10.49
CA ASN A 143 -26.18 6.31 11.49
C ASN A 143 -27.62 5.98 11.03
N HIS A 144 -27.84 5.77 9.73
CA HIS A 144 -29.13 5.40 9.14
C HIS A 144 -29.35 3.88 9.21
N THR A 145 -29.56 3.35 10.42
CA THR A 145 -29.64 1.90 10.69
C THR A 145 -30.65 1.16 9.81
N GLU A 146 -31.86 1.71 9.61
CA GLU A 146 -32.88 1.09 8.74
C GLU A 146 -32.42 0.95 7.27
N ARG A 147 -31.62 1.91 6.78
CA ARG A 147 -31.07 1.88 5.42
C ARG A 147 -29.98 0.82 5.31
N VAL A 148 -29.10 0.73 6.32
CA VAL A 148 -28.07 -0.31 6.44
C VAL A 148 -28.71 -1.71 6.41
N GLU A 149 -29.75 -1.94 7.22
CA GLU A 149 -30.45 -3.21 7.26
C GLU A 149 -31.10 -3.57 5.92
N ARG A 150 -31.74 -2.61 5.26
CA ARG A 150 -32.36 -2.81 3.95
C ARG A 150 -31.33 -3.18 2.89
N LEU A 151 -30.19 -2.50 2.86
CA LEU A 151 -29.10 -2.79 1.94
C LEU A 151 -28.51 -4.18 2.18
N LEU A 152 -28.22 -4.54 3.44
CA LEU A 152 -27.70 -5.87 3.78
C LEU A 152 -28.71 -7.01 3.53
N ARG A 153 -30.00 -6.75 3.67
CA ARG A 153 -31.04 -7.72 3.32
C ARG A 153 -31.11 -7.96 1.82
N ALA A 154 -30.91 -6.91 1.01
CA ALA A 154 -30.85 -7.02 -0.44
C ALA A 154 -29.56 -7.70 -0.91
N ASP A 155 -28.43 -7.35 -0.29
CA ASP A 155 -27.12 -7.94 -0.56
C ASP A 155 -26.26 -8.05 0.72
N PRO A 156 -26.19 -9.26 1.33
CA PRO A 156 -25.37 -9.48 2.52
C PRO A 156 -23.86 -9.31 2.29
N THR A 157 -23.40 -9.34 1.04
CA THR A 157 -21.96 -9.22 0.74
C THR A 157 -21.43 -7.81 1.00
N LEU A 158 -22.31 -6.79 1.02
CA LEU A 158 -21.98 -5.40 1.34
C LEU A 158 -21.33 -5.23 2.72
N ALA A 159 -21.54 -6.17 3.66
CA ALA A 159 -20.87 -6.17 4.95
C ALA A 159 -19.35 -6.38 4.88
N ARG A 160 -18.83 -6.84 3.74
CA ARG A 160 -17.40 -7.18 3.54
C ARG A 160 -16.73 -6.33 2.46
N VAL A 161 -17.48 -5.42 1.85
CA VAL A 161 -16.94 -4.54 0.81
C VAL A 161 -16.10 -3.47 1.48
N ASP A 162 -14.88 -3.28 0.98
CA ASP A 162 -14.01 -2.18 1.40
C ASP A 162 -14.59 -0.85 0.89
N GLY A 163 -14.58 0.18 1.73
CA GLY A 163 -15.04 1.52 1.38
C GLY A 163 -14.79 2.53 2.49
N GLY A 164 -15.25 3.76 2.29
CA GLY A 164 -14.96 4.88 3.18
C GLY A 164 -13.82 5.77 2.67
N PRO A 165 -13.47 6.82 3.43
CA PRO A 165 -12.55 7.88 2.96
C PRO A 165 -11.08 7.45 2.83
N PHE A 166 -10.75 6.22 3.23
CA PHE A 166 -9.38 5.69 3.20
C PHE A 166 -9.24 4.42 2.35
N ALA A 167 -10.33 3.98 1.72
CA ALA A 167 -10.34 2.77 0.90
C ALA A 167 -9.66 2.99 -0.47
#